data_AF-A0A8J3MBH4-F1
#
_entry.id   AF-A0A8J3MBH4-F1
#
_cell.length_a   1.000
_cell.length_b   1.000
_cell.length_c   1.000
_cell.angle_alpha   90.00
_cell.angle_beta   90.00
_cell.angle_gamma   90.00
#
_symmetry.space_group_name_H-M   'P 1'
#
loop_
_entity.id
_entity.type
_entity.pdbx_description
1 polymer ?
#
loop_
_entity_poly.entity_id
_entity_poly.type
_entity_poly.pdbx_seq_one_letter_code
_entity_poly.pdbx_strand_id
1 'polypeptide(L)'
;MSGSSPPLRALLAKDFANARDWQELQDRLHRRGYALREAGAGLALVHASTGERVAKASDLGYSYARLLSRLKTPFPGHSHRYLAPRARPGL
;
A
#
# COMPACT_ATOMS: atom_id res chain seq x y z
N MET A 1 -10.58 28.66 -8.32
CA MET A 1 -10.84 27.20 -8.43
C MET A 1 -9.96 26.50 -7.43
N SER A 2 -10.44 26.22 -6.21
CA SER A 2 -9.66 25.43 -5.25
C SER A 2 -9.66 23.98 -5.71
N GLY A 3 -8.57 23.55 -6.34
CA GLY A 3 -8.34 22.16 -6.71
C GLY A 3 -8.25 21.33 -5.44
N SER A 4 -9.39 20.83 -4.95
CA SER A 4 -9.42 19.90 -3.83
C SER A 4 -8.81 18.60 -4.34
N SER A 5 -7.50 18.41 -4.09
CA SER A 5 -6.86 17.13 -4.37
C SER A 5 -7.67 16.06 -3.65
N PRO A 6 -8.17 15.03 -4.36
CA PRO A 6 -8.98 14.01 -3.73
C PRO A 6 -8.19 13.37 -2.58
N PRO A 7 -8.84 13.08 -1.45
CA PRO A 7 -8.15 12.53 -0.30
C PRO A 7 -7.49 11.21 -0.70
N LEU A 8 -6.31 10.91 -0.16
CA LEU A 8 -5.52 9.72 -0.49
C LEU A 8 -6.35 8.42 -0.44
N ARG A 9 -7.30 8.34 0.48
CA ARG A 9 -8.28 7.24 0.56
C ARG A 9 -9.05 7.04 -0.75
N ALA A 10 -9.54 8.11 -1.38
CA ALA A 10 -10.36 8.05 -2.59
C ALA A 10 -9.52 7.71 -3.82
N LEU A 11 -8.27 8.19 -3.86
CA LEU A 11 -7.31 7.85 -4.91
C LEU A 11 -6.99 6.35 -4.93
N LEU A 12 -6.76 5.78 -3.74
CA LEU A 12 -6.38 4.36 -3.60
C LEU A 12 -7.58 3.44 -3.48
N ALA A 13 -8.79 3.97 -3.25
CA ALA A 13 -9.97 3.15 -2.96
C ALA A 13 -10.23 2.11 -4.06
N LYS A 14 -10.05 2.50 -5.33
CA LYS A 14 -10.22 1.58 -6.46
C LYS A 14 -9.16 0.48 -6.48
N ASP A 15 -7.94 0.75 -6.04
CA ASP A 15 -6.86 -0.24 -6.02
C ASP A 15 -7.12 -1.27 -4.92
N PHE A 16 -7.49 -0.81 -3.72
CA PHE A 16 -7.95 -1.70 -2.64
C PHE A 16 -9.23 -2.47 -3.00
N ALA A 17 -10.16 -1.81 -3.71
CA ALA A 17 -11.44 -2.41 -4.06
C ALA A 17 -11.38 -3.40 -5.23
N ASN A 18 -10.39 -3.30 -6.12
CA ASN A 18 -10.26 -4.19 -7.29
C ASN A 18 -9.21 -5.28 -7.12
N ALA A 19 -8.28 -5.15 -6.17
CA ALA A 19 -7.31 -6.19 -5.90
C ALA A 19 -7.99 -7.50 -5.48
N ARG A 20 -7.56 -8.59 -6.12
CA ARG A 20 -8.05 -9.96 -5.85
C ARG A 20 -7.20 -10.66 -4.81
N ASP A 21 -5.92 -10.30 -4.75
CA ASP A 21 -4.93 -10.81 -3.82
C ASP A 21 -3.96 -9.69 -3.43
N TRP A 22 -3.06 -10.00 -2.49
CA TRP A 22 -2.09 -9.05 -1.97
C TRP A 22 -1.00 -8.66 -2.96
N GLN A 23 -0.59 -9.55 -3.87
CA GLN A 23 0.41 -9.25 -4.89
C GLN A 23 -0.17 -8.22 -5.87
N GLU A 24 -1.39 -8.43 -6.33
CA GLU A 24 -2.09 -7.47 -7.19
C GLU A 24 -2.29 -6.12 -6.48
N LEU A 25 -2.62 -6.12 -5.19
CA LEU A 25 -2.73 -4.90 -4.41
C LEU A 25 -1.39 -4.15 -4.34
N GLN A 26 -0.30 -4.84 -4.03
CA GLN A 26 1.03 -4.25 -3.99
C GLN A 26 1.44 -3.69 -5.35
N ASP A 27 1.22 -4.42 -6.45
CA ASP A 27 1.55 -3.96 -7.80
C ASP A 27 0.77 -2.69 -8.19
N ARG A 28 -0.51 -2.64 -7.85
CA ARG A 28 -1.35 -1.44 -8.07
C ARG A 28 -0.87 -0.25 -7.26
N LEU A 29 -0.51 -0.44 -6.00
CA LEU A 29 0.03 0.62 -5.15
C LEU A 29 1.41 1.08 -5.65
N HIS A 30 2.28 0.16 -6.08
CA HIS A 30 3.61 0.49 -6.61
C HIS A 30 3.53 1.35 -7.86
N ARG A 31 2.56 1.10 -8.75
CA ARG A 31 2.30 1.95 -9.92
C ARG A 31 1.93 3.39 -9.54
N ARG A 32 1.44 3.61 -8.31
CA ARG A 32 1.16 4.94 -7.75
C ARG A 32 2.27 5.49 -6.85
N GLY A 33 3.37 4.76 -6.70
CA GLY A 33 4.50 5.16 -5.85
C GLY A 33 4.30 4.84 -4.36
N TYR A 34 3.37 3.94 -4.02
CA TYR A 34 3.11 3.51 -2.65
C TYR A 34 3.31 2.00 -2.49
N ALA A 35 3.46 1.54 -1.24
CA ALA A 35 3.50 0.13 -0.88
C ALA A 35 2.82 -0.07 0.48
N LEU A 36 2.29 -1.27 0.73
CA LEU A 36 1.87 -1.68 2.07
C LEU A 36 3.02 -2.38 2.79
N ARG A 37 3.19 -2.06 4.07
CA ARG A 37 4.11 -2.72 4.98
C ARG A 37 3.43 -3.05 6.29
N GLU A 38 3.89 -4.11 6.93
CA GLU A 38 3.49 -4.44 8.29
C GLU A 38 3.89 -3.33 9.26
N ALA A 39 2.96 -2.99 10.15
CA ALA A 39 3.14 -1.99 11.19
C ALA A 39 2.52 -2.51 12.49
N GLY A 40 3.26 -3.37 13.20
CA GLY A 40 2.80 -4.02 14.41
C GLY A 40 1.59 -4.91 14.13
N ALA A 41 0.43 -4.56 14.71
CA ALA A 41 -0.82 -5.34 14.57
C ALA A 41 -1.61 -5.08 13.28
N GLY A 42 -1.05 -4.35 12.31
CA GLY A 42 -1.76 -4.02 11.07
C GLY A 42 -0.84 -3.65 9.91
N LEU A 43 -1.38 -2.87 8.98
CA LEU A 43 -0.68 -2.43 7.77
C LEU A 43 -0.57 -0.92 7.73
N ALA A 44 0.57 -0.44 7.27
CA ALA A 44 0.82 0.96 6.95
C ALA A 44 1.11 1.12 5.46
N LEU A 45 0.55 2.18 4.89
CA LEU A 45 0.93 2.67 3.58
C LEU A 45 2.23 3.46 3.71
N VAL A 46 3.22 3.10 2.92
CA VAL A 46 4.51 3.78 2.83
C VAL A 46 4.76 4.26 1.40
N HIS A 47 5.63 5.25 1.23
CA HIS A 47 6.17 5.58 -0.08
C HIS A 47 7.04 4.43 -0.58
N ALA A 48 6.83 3.99 -1.82
CA ALA A 48 7.61 2.91 -2.42
C ALA A 48 9.09 3.30 -2.62
N SER A 49 9.38 4.58 -2.88
CA SER A 49 10.73 5.08 -3.13
C SER A 49 11.55 5.31 -1.86
N THR A 50 10.94 5.87 -0.82
CA THR A 50 11.64 6.25 0.43
C THR A 50 11.41 5.25 1.57
N GLY A 51 10.35 4.43 1.49
CA GLY A 51 9.89 3.59 2.59
C GLY A 51 9.27 4.37 3.74
N GLU A 52 9.10 5.69 3.60
CA GLU A 52 8.54 6.56 4.62
C GLU A 52 7.05 6.28 4.81
N ARG A 53 6.60 6.25 6.07
CA ARG A 53 5.21 5.99 6.41
C ARG A 53 4.33 7.19 6.06
N VAL A 54 3.35 6.94 5.20
CA VAL A 54 2.35 7.92 4.78
C VAL A 54 1.14 7.88 5.70
N ALA A 55 0.54 6.69 5.88
CA ALA A 55 -0.69 6.54 6.65
C ALA A 55 -0.85 5.11 7.18
N LYS A 56 -1.69 4.88 8.20
CA LYS A 56 -2.13 3.51 8.50
C LYS A 56 -3.20 3.10 7.50
N ALA A 57 -3.22 1.84 7.11
CA ALA A 57 -4.27 1.32 6.23
C ALA A 57 -5.66 1.44 6.90
N SER A 58 -5.74 1.35 8.23
CA SER A 58 -6.96 1.60 9.01
C SER A 58 -7.50 3.03 8.85
N ASP A 59 -6.61 4.03 8.76
CA ASP A 59 -6.99 5.44 8.58
C ASP A 59 -7.56 5.69 7.17
N LEU A 60 -7.21 4.81 6.23
CA LEU A 60 -7.75 4.80 4.87
C LEU A 60 -9.06 3.98 4.76
N GLY A 61 -9.52 3.34 5.84
CA GLY A 61 -10.69 2.47 5.87
C GLY A 61 -10.43 1.00 5.51
N TYR A 62 -9.15 0.63 5.36
CA TYR A 62 -8.69 -0.70 4.94
C TYR A 62 -7.88 -1.37 6.05
N SER A 63 -8.54 -1.64 7.18
CA SER A 63 -7.93 -2.39 8.28
C SER A 63 -7.45 -3.77 7.83
N TYR A 64 -6.35 -4.25 8.42
CA TYR A 64 -5.78 -5.57 8.11
C TYR A 64 -6.82 -6.70 8.19
N ALA A 65 -7.63 -6.74 9.25
CA ALA A 65 -8.68 -7.75 9.40
C ALA A 65 -9.72 -7.76 8.25
N ARG A 66 -10.04 -6.57 7.70
CA ARG A 66 -10.98 -6.44 6.57
C ARG A 66 -10.37 -6.95 5.28
N LEU A 67 -9.10 -6.63 5.04
CA LEU A 67 -8.37 -7.13 3.89
C LEU A 67 -8.12 -8.64 4.02
N LEU A 68 -7.79 -9.15 5.21
CA LEU A 68 -7.63 -10.57 5.50
C LEU A 68 -8.93 -11.34 5.23
N SER A 69 -10.06 -10.86 5.74
CA SER A 69 -11.39 -11.47 5.51
C SER A 69 -11.75 -11.53 4.02
N ARG A 70 -11.36 -10.51 3.25
CA ARG A 70 -11.65 -10.38 1.83
C ARG A 70 -10.71 -11.19 0.94
N LEU A 71 -9.40 -11.03 1.12
CA LEU A 71 -8.35 -11.66 0.34
C LEU A 71 -8.11 -13.12 0.78
N LYS A 72 -8.73 -13.52 1.90
CA LYS A 72 -8.74 -14.87 2.48
C LYS A 72 -7.36 -15.50 2.67
N THR A 73 -6.33 -14.66 2.66
CA THR A 73 -4.92 -15.04 2.74
C THR A 73 -4.24 -14.04 3.68
N PRO A 74 -3.30 -14.47 4.52
CA PRO A 74 -2.48 -13.55 5.29
C PRO A 74 -1.64 -12.69 4.34
N PHE A 75 -1.26 -11.50 4.80
CA PHE A 75 -0.39 -10.62 4.02
C PHE A 75 0.92 -11.36 3.68
N PRO A 76 1.29 -11.47 2.39
CA PRO A 76 2.49 -12.19 1.99
C PRO A 76 3.70 -11.36 2.39
N GLY A 77 4.68 -12.02 3.01
CA GLY A 77 5.92 -11.36 3.40
C GLY A 77 6.07 -11.08 4.89
N HIS A 78 5.71 -12.06 5.73
CA HIS A 78 6.64 -12.40 6.79
C HIS A 78 7.99 -12.75 6.11
N SER A 79 8.89 -11.76 6.11
CA SER A 79 10.32 -11.82 5.81
C SER A 79 10.79 -11.93 4.34
N HIS A 80 11.52 -10.88 3.93
CA HIS A 80 12.65 -10.86 2.99
C HIS A 80 12.42 -11.09 1.47
N ARG A 81 11.86 -10.11 0.72
CA ARG A 81 12.06 -10.09 -0.75
C ARG A 81 11.81 -8.78 -1.52
N TYR A 82 12.17 -7.61 -1.02
CA TYR A 82 12.30 -6.45 -1.93
C TYR A 82 13.56 -5.63 -1.62
N LEU A 83 14.70 -6.32 -1.70
CA LEU A 83 15.91 -5.73 -2.25
C LEU A 83 15.63 -5.43 -3.74
N ALA A 84 14.90 -4.35 -4.03
CA ALA A 84 15.12 -3.66 -5.29
C ALA A 84 16.35 -2.78 -5.06
N PRO A 85 17.45 -2.96 -5.81
CA PRO A 85 18.60 -2.07 -5.71
C PRO A 85 18.10 -0.65 -5.98
N ARG A 86 18.62 0.31 -5.20
CA ARG A 86 18.47 1.75 -5.46
C ARG A 86 18.95 2.06 -6.88
N ALA A 87 18.04 2.00 -7.86
CA ALA A 87 18.21 2.71 -9.11
C ALA A 87 17.84 4.16 -8.82
N ARG A 88 18.85 4.95 -8.48
CA ARG A 88 18.81 6.41 -8.64
C ARG A 88 19.09 6.69 -10.11
N PRO A 89 18.16 7.22 -10.93
CA PRO A 89 18.55 7.97 -12.11
C PRO A 89 18.59 9.44 -11.70
N GLY A 90 19.79 9.99 -11.55
CA GLY A 90 19.94 11.41 -11.27
C GLY A 90 21.33 11.82 -10.80
N LEU A 91 22.32 11.74 -11.68
CA LEU A 91 23.07 12.88 -12.21
C LEU A 91 24.11 12.40 -13.23
#